data_AF-A0A6C2CMD5-F1
#
_entry.id   AF-A0A6C2CMD5-F1
#
_cell.length_a   1.000
_cell.length_b   1.000
_cell.length_c   1.000
_cell.angle_alpha   90.00
_cell.angle_beta   90.00
_cell.angle_gamma   90.00
#
_symmetry.space_group_name_H-M   'P 1'
#
loop_
_entity.id
_entity.type
_entity.pdbx_description
1 polymer ?
#
loop_
_entity_poly.entity_id
_entity_poly.type
_entity_poly.pdbx_seq_one_letter_code
_entity_poly.pdbx_strand_id
1 'polypeptide(L)'
;MPATSSPTEISADTLARFDQALATIQEVLAPFAPMTADDPGRPLYEMQTMHEAFCRQTLLVLDENRDALPPVYGLETVEWGLRTFDALRLRMLRLGELATEGQATVAVLADGLVDAAIKGYVLLKIVGEPESVRRLQGLREATFRRPSGTPPQGE
;
A
#
# COMPACT_ATOMS: atom_id res chain seq x y z
N MET A 1 -35.64 -13.07 2.89
CA MET A 1 -35.01 -13.44 1.60
C MET A 1 -33.68 -12.72 1.54
N PRO A 2 -32.52 -13.40 1.47
CA PRO A 2 -31.27 -12.68 1.30
C PRO A 2 -31.27 -12.09 -0.11
N ALA A 3 -31.00 -10.80 -0.22
CA ALA A 3 -30.76 -10.15 -1.51
C ALA A 3 -29.58 -10.85 -2.17
N THR A 4 -29.84 -11.62 -3.22
CA THR A 4 -28.80 -12.13 -4.11
C THR A 4 -28.27 -10.93 -4.89
N SER A 5 -27.30 -10.23 -4.30
CA SER A 5 -26.47 -9.28 -5.03
C SER A 5 -25.84 -10.06 -6.19
N SER A 6 -26.23 -9.74 -7.42
CA SER A 6 -25.63 -10.32 -8.61
C SER A 6 -24.11 -10.10 -8.55
N PRO A 7 -23.28 -11.10 -8.90
CA PRO A 7 -21.84 -10.91 -8.95
C PRO A 7 -21.54 -9.77 -9.92
N THR A 8 -20.92 -8.71 -9.41
CA THR A 8 -20.45 -7.60 -10.25
C THR A 8 -19.09 -8.00 -10.78
N GLU A 9 -19.04 -8.40 -12.04
CA GLU A 9 -17.79 -8.68 -12.73
C GLU A 9 -17.10 -7.35 -13.08
N ILE A 10 -15.79 -7.25 -12.81
CA ILE A 10 -15.03 -6.07 -13.18
C ILE A 10 -14.79 -6.09 -14.70
N SER A 11 -15.33 -5.09 -15.41
CA SER A 11 -15.20 -5.03 -16.86
C SER A 11 -13.77 -4.67 -17.28
N ALA A 12 -13.38 -5.10 -18.50
CA ALA A 12 -12.10 -4.71 -19.09
C ALA A 12 -11.93 -3.18 -19.17
N ASP A 13 -13.00 -2.45 -19.51
CA ASP A 13 -13.01 -0.99 -19.53
C ASP A 13 -12.77 -0.37 -18.14
N THR A 14 -13.19 -1.04 -17.07
CA THR A 14 -12.95 -0.58 -15.69
C THR A 14 -11.50 -0.79 -15.29
N LEU A 15 -10.91 -1.92 -15.66
CA LEU A 15 -9.48 -2.19 -15.46
C LEU A 15 -8.62 -1.18 -16.25
N ALA A 16 -8.93 -0.96 -17.52
CA ALA A 16 -8.19 0.00 -18.34
C ALA A 16 -8.25 1.43 -17.76
N ARG A 17 -9.40 1.86 -17.23
CA ARG A 17 -9.51 3.15 -16.53
C ARG A 17 -8.69 3.20 -15.24
N PHE A 18 -8.63 2.10 -14.49
CA PHE A 18 -7.81 2.01 -13.29
C PHE A 18 -6.31 2.12 -13.61
N ASP A 19 -5.85 1.38 -14.63
CA ASP A 19 -4.46 1.43 -15.10
C ASP A 19 -4.08 2.83 -15.60
N GLN A 20 -4.98 3.49 -16.33
CA GLN A 20 -4.77 4.87 -16.79
C GLN A 20 -4.67 5.86 -15.62
N ALA A 21 -5.48 5.68 -14.57
CA ALA A 21 -5.39 6.50 -13.36
C ALA A 21 -4.05 6.29 -12.65
N LEU A 22 -3.58 5.04 -12.54
CA LEU A 22 -2.27 4.73 -11.97
C LEU A 22 -1.13 5.36 -12.78
N ALA A 23 -1.18 5.26 -14.11
CA ALA A 23 -0.19 5.89 -14.98
C ALA A 23 -0.14 7.41 -14.79
N THR A 24 -1.31 8.06 -14.69
CA THR A 24 -1.40 9.50 -14.42
C THR A 24 -0.77 9.86 -13.07
N ILE A 25 -1.00 9.06 -12.03
CA ILE A 25 -0.39 9.27 -10.71
C ILE A 25 1.14 9.12 -10.80
N GLN A 26 1.63 8.11 -11.52
CA GLN A 26 3.06 7.88 -11.72
C GLN A 26 3.73 9.05 -12.45
N GLU A 27 3.10 9.58 -13.50
CA GLU A 27 3.60 10.74 -14.25
C GLU A 27 3.70 11.99 -13.36
N VAL A 28 2.69 12.24 -12.53
CA VAL A 28 2.70 13.36 -11.58
C VAL A 28 3.80 13.22 -10.53
N LEU A 29 4.13 11.99 -10.11
CA LEU A 29 5.14 11.73 -9.09
C LEU A 29 6.57 11.60 -9.63
N ALA A 30 6.73 11.35 -10.93
CA ALA A 30 8.03 11.13 -11.57
C ALA A 30 9.09 12.23 -11.30
N PRO A 31 8.75 13.54 -11.29
CA PRO A 31 9.72 14.60 -11.00
C PRO A 31 10.32 14.53 -9.59
N PHE A 32 9.67 13.84 -8.65
CA PHE A 32 10.08 13.77 -7.24
C PHE A 32 10.90 12.52 -6.90
N ALA A 33 10.99 11.54 -7.81
CA ALA A 33 11.74 10.30 -7.62
C ALA A 33 13.24 10.46 -7.25
N PRO A 34 14.01 11.44 -7.78
CA PRO A 34 15.42 11.59 -7.42
C PRO A 34 15.64 12.09 -5.99
N MET A 35 14.65 12.72 -5.33
CA MET A 35 14.78 13.18 -3.94
C MET A 35 14.84 12.04 -2.92
N THR A 36 14.44 10.83 -3.31
CA THR A 36 14.45 9.62 -2.45
C THR A 36 15.82 8.93 -2.41
N ALA A 37 16.77 9.30 -3.27
CA ALA A 37 18.00 8.55 -3.52
C ALA A 37 19.27 9.14 -2.88
N ASP A 38 19.22 10.35 -2.31
CA ASP A 38 20.45 11.11 -2.01
C ASP A 38 21.24 10.63 -0.77
N ASP A 39 20.63 9.86 0.15
CA ASP A 39 21.39 9.13 1.18
C ASP A 39 20.53 8.01 1.83
N PRO A 40 20.65 6.74 1.39
CA PRO A 40 19.89 5.62 1.95
C PRO A 40 20.20 5.31 3.42
N GLY A 41 21.25 5.91 4.00
CA GLY A 41 21.61 5.79 5.42
C GLY A 41 21.09 6.91 6.31
N ARG A 42 20.54 7.99 5.73
CA ARG A 42 20.07 9.15 6.51
C ARG A 42 18.70 8.85 7.12
N PRO A 43 18.51 9.05 8.45
CA PRO A 43 17.20 8.96 9.04
C PRO A 43 16.27 9.99 8.39
N LEU A 44 15.18 9.50 7.81
CA LEU A 44 14.09 10.35 7.39
C LEU A 44 13.35 10.82 8.65
N TYR A 45 13.38 12.12 8.90
CA TYR A 45 12.55 12.67 9.96
C TYR A 45 11.10 12.61 9.52
N GLU A 46 10.28 11.86 10.23
CA GLU A 46 8.83 12.01 10.13
C GLU A 46 8.47 13.41 10.67
N MET A 47 7.81 14.23 9.84
CA MET A 47 7.16 15.44 10.34
C MET A 47 5.97 15.04 11.21
N GLN A 48 6.24 14.61 12.44
CA GLN A 48 5.24 14.56 13.50
C GLN A 48 4.78 16.00 13.80
N THR A 49 3.57 16.16 14.33
CA THR A 49 2.93 17.47 14.57
C THR A 49 3.81 18.49 15.30
N MET A 50 4.67 18.03 16.22
CA MET A 50 5.61 18.88 16.95
C MET A 50 6.73 19.44 16.07
N HIS A 51 7.22 18.65 15.11
CA HIS A 51 8.26 19.08 14.17
C HIS A 51 7.70 20.04 13.11
N GLU A 52 6.42 19.90 12.75
CA GLU A 52 5.78 20.76 11.74
C GLU A 52 5.68 22.23 12.19
N ALA A 53 5.17 22.48 13.39
CA ALA A 53 5.03 23.84 13.92
C ALA A 53 6.40 24.53 14.03
N PHE A 54 7.42 23.79 14.47
CA PHE A 54 8.80 24.27 14.51
C PHE A 54 9.32 24.62 13.11
N CYS A 55 9.25 23.69 12.14
CA CYS A 55 9.73 23.94 10.78
C CYS A 55 9.08 25.17 10.14
N ARG A 56 7.76 25.32 10.28
CA ARG A 56 7.03 26.48 9.73
C ARG A 56 7.44 27.78 10.39
N GLN A 57 7.52 27.82 11.72
CA GLN A 57 7.94 29.01 12.45
C GLN A 57 9.39 29.37 12.15
N THR A 58 10.28 28.38 12.05
CA THR A 58 11.68 28.58 11.67
C THR A 58 11.77 29.22 10.29
N LEU A 59 11.06 28.72 9.29
CA LEU A 59 11.10 29.29 7.94
C LEU A 59 10.59 30.74 7.89
N LEU A 60 9.55 31.07 8.66
CA LEU A 60 9.07 32.44 8.78
C LEU A 60 10.14 33.37 9.37
N VAL A 61 10.78 32.97 10.48
CA VAL A 61 11.86 33.76 11.10
C VAL A 61 13.08 33.87 10.18
N LEU A 62 13.41 32.81 9.44
CA LEU A 62 14.53 32.82 8.50
C LEU A 62 14.28 33.78 7.32
N ASP A 63 13.05 33.84 6.80
CA ASP A 63 12.68 34.77 5.74
C ASP A 63 12.73 36.23 6.22
N GLU A 64 12.27 36.50 7.44
CA GLU A 64 12.40 37.81 8.09
C GLU A 64 13.88 38.24 8.31
N ASN A 65 14.80 37.27 8.41
CA ASN A 65 16.22 37.50 8.68
C ASN A 65 17.11 37.07 7.50
N ARG A 66 16.61 37.17 6.26
CA ARG A 66 17.30 36.67 5.06
C ARG A 66 18.72 37.24 4.88
N ASP A 67 18.95 38.50 5.26
CA ASP A 67 20.25 39.16 5.19
C ASP A 67 21.32 38.54 6.12
N ALA A 68 20.91 37.85 7.18
CA ALA A 68 21.80 37.18 8.13
C ALA A 68 22.20 35.77 7.66
N LEU A 69 21.57 35.24 6.60
CA LEU A 69 21.78 33.88 6.14
C LEU A 69 22.94 33.78 5.16
N PRO A 70 23.85 32.80 5.34
CA PRO A 70 24.86 32.49 4.34
C PRO A 70 24.17 32.11 3.01
N PRO A 71 24.68 32.55 1.85
CA PRO A 71 24.12 32.17 0.54
C PRO A 71 24.03 30.66 0.31
N VAL A 72 24.94 29.89 0.92
CA VAL A 72 24.98 28.42 0.83
C VAL A 72 23.80 27.74 1.53
N TYR A 73 23.05 28.43 2.40
CA TYR A 73 21.91 27.86 3.12
C TYR A 73 20.75 27.51 2.17
N GLY A 74 20.57 28.26 1.09
CA GLY A 74 19.57 27.94 0.05
C GLY A 74 18.12 27.99 0.55
N LEU A 75 17.72 29.08 1.23
CA LEU A 75 16.39 29.24 1.82
C LEU A 75 15.25 28.98 0.80
N GLU A 76 15.41 29.42 -0.44
CA GLU A 76 14.41 29.23 -1.51
C GLU A 76 14.13 27.75 -1.81
N THR A 77 15.17 26.90 -1.75
CA THR A 77 15.04 25.45 -1.93
C THR A 77 14.22 24.84 -0.80
N VAL A 78 14.43 25.31 0.44
CA VAL A 78 13.70 24.81 1.62
C VAL A 78 12.23 25.26 1.58
N GLU A 79 11.96 26.52 1.20
CA GLU A 79 10.61 27.05 1.01
C GLU A 79 9.86 26.34 -0.13
N TRP A 80 10.55 26.03 -1.23
CA TRP A 80 10.01 25.19 -2.29
C TRP A 80 9.68 23.78 -1.78
N GLY A 81 10.56 23.20 -0.97
CA GLY A 81 10.34 21.90 -0.33
C GLY A 81 9.09 21.88 0.54
N LEU A 82 8.90 22.88 1.40
CA LEU A 82 7.72 22.98 2.26
C LEU A 82 6.42 23.10 1.44
N ARG A 83 6.39 23.96 0.42
CA ARG A 83 5.21 24.10 -0.46
C ARG A 83 4.87 22.81 -1.20
N THR A 84 5.90 22.09 -1.66
CA THR A 84 5.74 20.80 -2.35
C THR A 84 5.23 19.73 -1.39
N PHE A 85 5.78 19.66 -0.17
CA PHE A 85 5.32 18.77 0.89
C PHE A 85 3.83 18.99 1.21
N ASP A 86 3.43 20.25 1.42
CA ASP A 86 2.04 20.62 1.71
C ASP A 86 1.08 20.23 0.58
N ALA A 87 1.50 20.42 -0.67
CA ALA A 87 0.72 20.01 -1.82
C ALA A 87 0.54 18.49 -1.91
N LEU A 88 1.55 17.69 -1.56
CA LEU A 88 1.51 16.24 -1.71
C LEU A 88 0.85 15.52 -0.51
N ARG A 89 1.00 16.03 0.72
CA ARG A 89 0.62 15.32 1.95
C ARG A 89 -0.82 14.79 1.93
N LEU A 90 -1.80 15.64 1.62
CA LEU A 90 -3.22 15.23 1.59
C LEU A 90 -3.54 14.27 0.44
N ARG A 91 -2.82 14.38 -0.68
CA ARG A 91 -3.00 13.50 -1.84
C ARG A 91 -2.46 12.11 -1.56
N MET A 92 -1.30 12.02 -0.90
CA MET A 92 -0.72 10.75 -0.47
C MET A 92 -1.59 10.05 0.58
N LEU A 93 -2.16 10.80 1.53
CA LEU A 93 -3.12 10.26 2.48
C LEU A 93 -4.31 9.60 1.76
N ARG A 94 -4.94 10.33 0.84
CA ARG A 94 -6.07 9.83 0.06
C ARG A 94 -5.72 8.62 -0.81
N LEU A 95 -4.53 8.59 -1.42
CA LEU A 95 -4.07 7.42 -2.16
C LEU A 95 -3.90 6.19 -1.25
N GLY A 96 -3.40 6.39 -0.03
CA GLY A 96 -3.31 5.33 0.98
C GLY A 96 -4.68 4.80 1.42
N GLU A 97 -5.67 5.68 1.60
CA GLU A 97 -7.06 5.30 1.90
C GLU A 97 -7.65 4.46 0.76
N LEU A 98 -7.53 4.91 -0.49
CA LEU A 98 -8.02 4.16 -1.66
C LEU A 98 -7.34 2.80 -1.82
N ALA A 99 -6.03 2.73 -1.57
CA ALA A 99 -5.29 1.47 -1.58
C ALA A 99 -5.81 0.51 -0.50
N THR A 100 -6.08 1.03 0.70
CA THR A 100 -6.62 0.25 1.83
C THR A 100 -8.01 -0.30 1.52
N GLU A 101 -8.89 0.52 0.93
CA GLU A 101 -10.23 0.10 0.48
C GLU A 101 -10.15 -0.98 -0.61
N GLY A 102 -9.25 -0.82 -1.57
CA GLY A 102 -9.00 -1.81 -2.62
C GLY A 102 -8.50 -3.15 -2.04
N GLN A 103 -7.56 -3.09 -1.10
CA GLN A 103 -7.06 -4.28 -0.40
C GLN A 103 -8.15 -4.97 0.42
N ALA A 104 -8.99 -4.21 1.12
CA ALA A 104 -10.13 -4.75 1.85
C ALA A 104 -11.12 -5.46 0.92
N THR A 105 -11.37 -4.89 -0.26
CA THR A 105 -12.22 -5.51 -1.29
C THR A 105 -11.65 -6.85 -1.75
N VAL A 106 -10.35 -6.90 -2.08
CA VAL A 106 -9.66 -8.14 -2.47
C VAL A 106 -9.72 -9.17 -1.34
N ALA A 107 -9.54 -8.75 -0.08
CA ALA A 107 -9.59 -9.65 1.07
C ALA A 107 -10.97 -10.30 1.25
N VAL A 108 -12.06 -9.53 1.12
CA VAL A 108 -13.43 -10.06 1.20
C VAL A 108 -13.70 -11.06 0.08
N LEU A 109 -13.25 -10.78 -1.14
CA LEU A 109 -13.39 -11.71 -2.27
C LEU A 109 -12.60 -12.99 -2.04
N ALA A 110 -11.37 -12.88 -1.53
CA ALA A 110 -10.52 -14.03 -1.22
C ALA A 110 -11.14 -14.90 -0.11
N ASP A 111 -11.66 -14.30 0.95
CA ASP A 111 -12.35 -15.01 2.04
C ASP A 111 -13.54 -15.82 1.50
N GLY A 112 -14.38 -15.20 0.67
CA GLY A 112 -15.50 -15.88 0.01
C GLY A 112 -15.07 -17.06 -0.87
N LEU A 113 -13.97 -16.92 -1.62
CA LEU A 113 -13.42 -18.00 -2.45
C LEU A 113 -12.90 -19.16 -1.59
N VAL A 114 -12.20 -18.85 -0.49
CA VAL A 114 -11.67 -19.86 0.44
C VAL A 114 -12.81 -20.62 1.13
N ASP A 115 -13.83 -19.91 1.64
CA ASP A 115 -15.00 -20.51 2.26
C ASP A 115 -15.75 -21.43 1.27
N ALA A 116 -15.99 -20.95 0.05
CA ALA A 116 -16.61 -21.74 -1.01
C ALA A 116 -15.80 -23.00 -1.37
N ALA A 117 -14.47 -22.88 -1.47
CA ALA A 117 -13.58 -24.01 -1.75
C ALA A 117 -13.59 -25.05 -0.62
N ILE A 118 -13.58 -24.61 0.64
CA ILE A 118 -13.67 -25.51 1.80
C ILE A 118 -15.00 -26.25 1.81
N LYS A 119 -16.12 -25.54 1.61
CA LYS A 119 -17.46 -26.15 1.53
C LYS A 119 -17.57 -27.12 0.36
N GLY A 120 -17.06 -26.75 -0.81
CA GLY A 120 -17.00 -27.60 -1.99
C GLY A 120 -16.18 -28.87 -1.77
N TYR A 121 -15.05 -28.78 -1.07
CA TYR A 121 -14.25 -29.94 -0.70
C TYR A 121 -15.00 -30.89 0.25
N VAL A 122 -15.73 -30.35 1.23
CA VAL A 122 -16.57 -31.16 2.12
C VAL A 122 -17.68 -31.86 1.34
N LEU A 123 -18.33 -31.16 0.40
CA LEU A 123 -19.34 -31.76 -0.47
C LEU A 123 -18.75 -32.88 -1.33
N LEU A 124 -17.58 -32.64 -1.95
CA LEU A 124 -16.91 -33.63 -2.79
C LEU A 124 -16.56 -34.91 -2.00
N LYS A 125 -16.26 -34.81 -0.70
CA LYS A 125 -16.06 -36.01 0.15
C LYS A 125 -17.32 -36.88 0.29
N ILE A 126 -18.50 -36.31 0.11
CA ILE A 126 -19.78 -37.00 0.26
C ILE A 126 -20.22 -37.61 -1.07
N VAL A 127 -20.08 -36.85 -2.17
CA VAL A 127 -20.69 -37.21 -3.47
C VAL A 127 -19.67 -37.49 -4.59
N GLY A 128 -18.39 -37.20 -4.36
CA GLY A 128 -17.36 -37.23 -5.39
C GLY A 128 -16.60 -38.55 -5.49
N GLU A 129 -15.99 -38.76 -6.66
CA GLU A 129 -15.14 -39.92 -6.92
C GLU A 129 -13.90 -39.95 -6.01
N PRO A 130 -13.46 -41.14 -5.52
CA PRO A 130 -12.35 -41.26 -4.59
C PRO A 130 -11.04 -40.64 -5.08
N GLU A 131 -10.77 -40.68 -6.39
CA GLU A 131 -9.55 -40.10 -6.97
C GLU A 131 -9.56 -38.56 -6.89
N SER A 132 -10.69 -37.93 -7.18
CA SER A 132 -10.85 -36.48 -7.08
C SER A 132 -10.73 -35.99 -5.64
N VAL A 133 -11.28 -36.75 -4.68
CA VAL A 133 -11.15 -36.46 -3.25
C VAL A 133 -9.68 -36.55 -2.80
N ARG A 134 -8.97 -37.62 -3.20
CA ARG A 134 -7.53 -37.79 -2.89
C ARG A 134 -6.68 -36.65 -3.45
N ARG A 135 -6.99 -36.18 -4.67
CA ARG A 135 -6.30 -35.05 -5.29
C ARG A 135 -6.42 -33.77 -4.45
N LEU A 136 -7.65 -33.41 -4.05
CA LEU A 136 -7.86 -32.22 -3.20
C LEU A 136 -7.31 -32.39 -1.79
N GLN A 137 -7.35 -33.61 -1.25
CA GLN A 137 -6.72 -33.91 0.04
C GLN A 137 -5.20 -33.69 -0.01
N GLY A 138 -4.52 -34.20 -1.04
CA GLY A 138 -3.08 -34.01 -1.22
C GLY A 138 -2.69 -32.53 -1.36
N LEU A 139 -3.49 -31.75 -2.11
CA LEU A 139 -3.29 -30.30 -2.21
C LEU A 139 -3.47 -29.60 -0.86
N ARG A 140 -4.54 -29.92 -0.11
CA ARG A 140 -4.76 -29.35 1.21
C ARG A 140 -3.62 -29.68 2.18
N GLU A 141 -3.12 -30.91 2.17
CA GLU A 141 -1.98 -31.31 3.00
C GLU A 141 -0.68 -30.57 2.61
N ALA A 142 -0.45 -30.33 1.32
CA ALA A 142 0.70 -29.55 0.85
C ALA A 142 0.59 -28.05 1.22
N THR A 143 -0.61 -27.46 1.13
CA THR A 143 -0.83 -26.03 1.38
C THR A 143 -0.93 -25.67 2.87
N PHE A 144 -1.56 -26.52 3.69
CA PHE A 144 -1.83 -26.24 5.11
C PHE A 144 -0.88 -26.94 6.08
N ARG A 145 0.15 -27.65 5.59
CA ARG A 145 1.29 -28.03 6.46
C ARG A 145 1.97 -26.75 6.92
N ARG A 146 1.97 -26.49 8.23
CA ARG A 146 2.85 -25.50 8.84
C ARG A 146 4.29 -25.80 8.39
N PRO A 147 5.12 -24.80 8.03
CA PRO A 147 6.55 -25.02 8.10
C PRO A 147 6.82 -25.33 9.57
N SER A 148 7.19 -26.57 9.87
CA SER A 148 7.74 -26.92 11.16
C SER A 148 9.08 -26.19 11.26
N GLY A 149 9.03 -24.94 11.75
CA GLY A 149 10.19 -24.23 12.22
C GLY A 149 10.69 -24.95 13.46
N THR A 150 11.56 -25.92 13.27
CA THR A 150 12.61 -26.20 14.25
C THR A 150 13.63 -25.07 14.05
N PRO A 151 13.80 -24.13 15.00
CA PRO A 151 14.99 -23.30 14.96
C PRO A 151 16.19 -24.26 15.13
N PRO A 152 17.28 -24.13 14.36
CA PRO A 152 18.51 -24.79 14.73
C PRO A 152 18.91 -24.30 16.12
N GLN A 153 18.80 -25.17 17.12
CA GLN A 153 19.57 -25.05 18.35
C GLN A 153 20.99 -25.53 18.05
N GLY A 154 21.97 -24.69 18.33
CA GLY A 154 23.40 -24.99 18.25
C GLY A 154 24.11 -24.11 17.23
N GLU A 155 25.26 -23.50 17.51
CA GLU A 155 26.18 -23.49 18.66
C GLU A 155 26.97 -22.18 18.60
#